data_AF-A0A453Q1S3-F1
#
_entry.id   AF-A0A453Q1S3-F1
#
_cell.length_a   1.000
_cell.length_b   1.000
_cell.length_c   1.000
_cell.angle_alpha   90.00
_cell.angle_beta   90.00
_cell.angle_gamma   90.00
#
_symmetry.space_group_name_H-M   'P 1'
#
loop_
_entity.id
_entity.type
_entity.pdbx_description
1 polymer ?
#
loop_
_entity_poly.entity_id
_entity_poly.type
_entity_poly.pdbx_seq_one_letter_code
_entity_poly.pdbx_strand_id
1 'polypeptide(L)'
;MLHAGEQIGSVPVLPYLSPELDGQNLLVGANFASAGIGILNDTGIQFANIIRISKQLTYFEQYKHRLAKLYGPERAARVVGGALTLITLGGNDFVNNYYLVPYSARSREFSLPDYIKYILSEYKQVLRRIHGLGARRILVTGVGPIGCVPAELAMHSLDGSCDPELQRASEAYNPQMEAMLNELNAEVGSGGGNGAVFVAVNTRRMHDDFIADPKAYGFVTAKEACCGQGRFSTASASAPWCPACAPTATSTCSGTPSTPRSAPTASSPRTTSPAPRTTSPP
;
A
#
# COMPACT_ATOMS: atom_id res chain seq x y z
N MET A 1 -2.61 -5.03 -4.09
CA MET A 1 -3.40 -5.64 -2.99
C MET A 1 -3.49 -7.17 -3.09
N LEU A 2 -3.73 -7.74 -4.28
CA LEU A 2 -3.93 -9.18 -4.50
C LEU A 2 -2.78 -10.08 -3.97
N HIS A 3 -1.53 -9.73 -4.24
CA HIS A 3 -0.38 -10.57 -3.85
C HIS A 3 -0.06 -10.63 -2.36
N ALA A 4 -0.50 -9.64 -1.56
CA ALA A 4 -0.24 -9.65 -0.13
C ALA A 4 -1.00 -10.78 0.60
N GLY A 5 -2.19 -11.14 0.09
CA GLY A 5 -2.98 -12.26 0.59
C GLY A 5 -2.36 -13.62 0.24
N GLU A 6 -1.88 -13.77 -1.00
CA GLU A 6 -1.28 -15.03 -1.49
C GLU A 6 -0.03 -15.42 -0.69
N GLN A 7 0.81 -14.44 -0.34
CA GLN A 7 2.03 -14.67 0.45
C GLN A 7 1.75 -15.12 1.90
N ILE A 8 0.55 -14.85 2.42
CA ILE A 8 0.10 -15.32 3.74
C ILE A 8 -0.86 -16.52 3.64
N GLY A 9 -0.96 -17.15 2.46
CA GLY A 9 -1.82 -18.31 2.22
C GLY A 9 -3.32 -18.00 2.16
N SER A 10 -3.70 -16.74 1.98
CA SER A 10 -5.10 -16.31 1.83
C SER A 10 -5.53 -16.37 0.36
N VAL A 11 -6.79 -16.75 0.15
CA VAL A 11 -7.46 -16.61 -1.15
C VAL A 11 -7.62 -15.11 -1.46
N PRO A 12 -7.47 -14.67 -2.73
CA PRO A 12 -7.73 -13.30 -3.13
C PRO A 12 -9.16 -12.84 -2.78
N VAL A 13 -9.29 -11.66 -2.19
CA VAL A 13 -10.59 -11.06 -1.88
C VAL A 13 -11.24 -10.44 -3.13
N LEU A 14 -12.57 -10.52 -3.21
CA LEU A 14 -13.34 -9.92 -4.29
C LEU A 14 -13.63 -8.43 -4.03
N PRO A 15 -13.78 -7.59 -5.07
CA PRO A 15 -14.30 -6.23 -4.92
C PRO A 15 -15.66 -6.22 -4.20
N TYR A 16 -15.91 -5.25 -3.33
CA TYR A 16 -17.16 -5.19 -2.57
C TYR A 16 -18.42 -5.17 -3.46
N LEU A 17 -18.31 -4.54 -4.63
CA LEU A 17 -19.40 -4.41 -5.59
C LEU A 17 -19.50 -5.58 -6.58
N SER A 18 -18.65 -6.60 -6.47
CA SER A 18 -18.76 -7.80 -7.30
C SER A 18 -20.02 -8.60 -6.90
N PRO A 19 -20.85 -9.02 -7.88
CA PRO A 19 -22.01 -9.86 -7.59
C PRO A 19 -21.61 -11.24 -7.04
N GLU A 20 -20.38 -11.68 -7.28
CA GLU A 20 -19.83 -12.92 -6.74
C GLU A 20 -19.44 -12.82 -5.25
N LEU A 21 -19.31 -11.60 -4.69
CA LEU A 21 -19.08 -11.42 -3.26
C LEU A 21 -20.38 -11.65 -2.48
N ASP A 22 -20.79 -12.89 -2.34
CA ASP A 22 -21.95 -13.30 -1.54
C ASP A 22 -21.74 -14.64 -0.83
N GLY A 23 -22.65 -15.01 0.09
CA GLY A 23 -22.58 -16.27 0.83
C GLY A 23 -21.22 -16.47 1.50
N GLN A 24 -20.56 -17.61 1.22
CA GLN A 24 -19.27 -17.95 1.83
C GLN A 24 -18.12 -17.03 1.39
N ASN A 25 -18.21 -16.38 0.22
CA ASN A 25 -17.18 -15.45 -0.24
C ASN A 25 -17.07 -14.23 0.68
N LEU A 26 -18.16 -13.86 1.38
CA LEU A 26 -18.10 -12.82 2.40
C LEU A 26 -17.19 -13.19 3.57
N LEU A 27 -17.00 -14.48 3.88
CA LEU A 27 -16.14 -14.93 4.97
C LEU A 27 -14.64 -14.85 4.63
N VAL A 28 -14.29 -14.78 3.34
CA VAL A 28 -12.89 -14.60 2.89
C VAL A 28 -12.44 -13.16 3.12
N GLY A 29 -13.31 -12.20 2.82
CA GLY A 29 -13.03 -10.76 2.92
C GLY A 29 -13.53 -9.99 1.70
N ALA A 30 -13.30 -8.68 1.68
CA ALA A 30 -13.71 -7.82 0.59
C ALA A 30 -12.67 -6.72 0.31
N ASN A 31 -12.56 -6.32 -0.94
CA ASN A 31 -11.76 -5.18 -1.38
C ASN A 31 -12.65 -3.95 -1.63
N PHE A 32 -12.42 -2.88 -0.89
CA PHE A 32 -13.17 -1.62 -1.01
C PHE A 32 -12.42 -0.55 -1.82
N ALA A 33 -11.17 -0.81 -2.20
CA ALA A 33 -10.29 0.19 -2.81
C ALA A 33 -10.80 0.65 -4.18
N SER A 34 -10.51 1.92 -4.48
CA SER A 34 -10.83 2.57 -5.76
C SER A 34 -9.62 3.38 -6.20
N ALA A 35 -9.24 3.27 -7.46
CA ALA A 35 -8.09 3.98 -8.01
C ALA A 35 -8.33 5.51 -7.98
N GLY A 36 -7.26 6.28 -7.75
CA GLY A 36 -7.30 7.74 -7.75
C GLY A 36 -7.81 8.40 -6.47
N ILE A 37 -8.33 7.65 -5.49
CA ILE A 37 -8.76 8.24 -4.21
C ILE A 37 -7.57 8.69 -3.36
N GLY A 38 -7.79 9.72 -2.55
CA GLY A 38 -6.93 10.09 -1.44
C GLY A 38 -7.59 9.93 -0.08
N ILE A 39 -6.90 10.46 0.92
CA ILE A 39 -7.42 10.70 2.27
C ILE A 39 -8.49 11.79 2.21
N LEU A 40 -8.24 12.83 1.41
CA LEU A 40 -9.16 13.96 1.25
C LEU A 40 -10.25 13.64 0.22
N ASN A 41 -11.46 14.14 0.44
CA ASN A 41 -12.62 13.86 -0.43
C ASN A 41 -12.52 14.55 -1.82
N ASP A 42 -11.74 15.62 -1.93
CA ASP A 42 -11.50 16.36 -3.18
C ASP A 42 -10.29 15.82 -3.97
N THR A 43 -9.46 14.96 -3.37
CA THR A 43 -8.36 14.31 -4.08
C THR A 43 -8.87 13.44 -5.22
N GLY A 44 -8.25 13.59 -6.39
CA GLY A 44 -8.57 12.81 -7.58
C GLY A 44 -9.78 13.32 -8.36
N ILE A 45 -10.31 14.52 -8.09
CA ILE A 45 -11.50 15.07 -8.77
C ILE A 45 -11.45 15.04 -10.32
N GLN A 46 -10.25 15.00 -10.90
CA GLN A 46 -10.00 14.83 -12.32
C GLN A 46 -10.43 13.47 -12.88
N PHE A 47 -10.64 12.45 -12.04
CA PHE A 47 -11.17 11.15 -12.47
C PHE A 47 -12.67 11.08 -12.19
N ALA A 48 -13.45 10.68 -13.21
CA ALA A 48 -14.90 10.72 -13.14
C ALA A 48 -15.50 9.72 -12.13
N ASN A 49 -15.05 8.46 -12.16
CA ASN A 49 -15.69 7.35 -11.45
C ASN A 49 -14.86 6.88 -10.25
N ILE A 50 -14.89 7.67 -9.18
CA ILE A 50 -14.14 7.37 -7.96
C ILE A 50 -15.07 7.06 -6.78
N ILE A 51 -14.79 5.97 -6.07
CA ILE A 51 -15.45 5.64 -4.81
C ILE A 51 -14.60 6.22 -3.67
N ARG A 52 -14.92 7.45 -3.24
CA ARG A 52 -14.21 8.18 -2.17
C ARG A 52 -14.13 7.40 -0.85
N ILE A 53 -13.14 7.72 -0.01
CA ILE A 53 -12.91 7.02 1.26
C ILE A 53 -14.14 6.99 2.18
N SER A 54 -14.90 8.09 2.24
CA SER A 54 -16.17 8.16 2.98
C SER A 54 -17.16 7.08 2.53
N LYS A 55 -17.29 6.87 1.22
CA LYS A 55 -18.15 5.83 0.64
C LYS A 55 -17.59 4.43 0.86
N GLN A 56 -16.27 4.24 0.80
CA GLN A 56 -15.63 2.96 1.12
C GLN A 56 -15.88 2.55 2.58
N LEU A 57 -15.86 3.50 3.51
CA LEU A 57 -16.22 3.25 4.92
C LEU A 57 -17.69 2.87 5.07
N THR A 58 -18.60 3.50 4.32
CA THR A 58 -20.01 3.07 4.25
C THR A 58 -20.13 1.64 3.72
N TYR A 59 -19.37 1.28 2.68
CA TYR A 59 -19.36 -0.09 2.16
C TYR A 59 -18.80 -1.10 3.15
N PHE A 60 -17.78 -0.73 3.93
CA PHE A 60 -17.27 -1.60 4.99
C PHE A 60 -18.31 -1.84 6.09
N GLU A 61 -19.06 -0.81 6.47
CA GLU A 61 -20.19 -0.94 7.40
C GLU A 61 -21.31 -1.83 6.85
N GLN A 62 -21.65 -1.67 5.57
CA GLN A 62 -22.62 -2.53 4.90
C GLN A 62 -22.15 -3.99 4.79
N TYR A 63 -20.87 -4.22 4.49
CA TYR A 63 -20.26 -5.55 4.46
C TYR A 63 -20.43 -6.26 5.81
N LYS A 64 -20.14 -5.56 6.92
CA LYS A 64 -20.37 -6.09 8.28
C LYS A 64 -21.84 -6.41 8.53
N HIS A 65 -22.76 -5.57 8.07
CA HIS A 65 -24.20 -5.84 8.18
C HIS A 65 -24.62 -7.08 7.37
N ARG A 66 -24.11 -7.24 6.14
CA ARG A 66 -24.34 -8.42 5.30
C ARG A 66 -23.84 -9.70 5.97
N LEU A 67 -22.63 -9.67 6.53
CA LEU A 67 -22.08 -10.77 7.32
C LEU A 67 -22.98 -11.12 8.51
N ALA A 68 -23.40 -10.12 9.28
CA ALA A 68 -24.24 -10.34 10.46
C ALA A 68 -25.61 -10.93 10.08
N LYS A 69 -26.18 -10.50 8.95
CA LYS A 69 -27.46 -11.03 8.44
C LYS A 69 -27.36 -12.51 8.06
N LEU A 70 -26.26 -12.94 7.44
CA LEU A 70 -26.11 -14.32 6.97
C LEU A 70 -25.58 -15.28 8.04
N TYR A 71 -24.73 -14.81 8.94
CA TYR A 71 -23.95 -15.67 9.84
C TYR A 71 -24.11 -15.33 11.33
N GLY A 72 -24.93 -14.32 11.65
CA GLY A 72 -25.14 -13.82 12.99
C GLY A 72 -24.09 -12.77 13.42
N PRO A 73 -24.46 -11.87 14.35
CA PRO A 73 -23.63 -10.73 14.75
C PRO A 73 -22.30 -11.14 15.38
N GLU A 74 -22.28 -12.20 16.19
CA GLU A 74 -21.06 -12.68 16.85
C GLU A 74 -20.03 -13.21 15.85
N ARG A 75 -20.49 -13.97 14.84
CA ARG A 75 -19.59 -14.49 13.80
C ARG A 75 -19.09 -13.35 12.92
N ALA A 76 -19.93 -12.38 12.57
CA ALA A 76 -19.51 -11.20 11.84
C ALA A 76 -18.44 -10.40 12.60
N ALA A 77 -18.64 -10.17 13.90
CA ALA A 77 -17.66 -9.49 14.75
C ALA A 77 -16.32 -10.24 14.80
N ARG A 78 -16.34 -11.57 14.91
CA ARG A 78 -15.12 -12.41 14.87
C ARG A 78 -14.40 -12.32 13.53
N VAL A 79 -15.12 -12.38 12.41
CA VAL A 79 -14.54 -12.25 11.06
C VAL A 79 -13.87 -10.89 10.90
N VAL A 80 -14.59 -9.81 11.20
CA VAL A 80 -14.06 -8.44 11.05
C VAL A 80 -12.90 -8.16 12.01
N GLY A 81 -13.00 -8.60 13.27
CA GLY A 81 -11.94 -8.41 14.26
C GLY A 81 -10.70 -9.27 14.03
N GLY A 82 -10.86 -10.46 13.44
CA GLY A 82 -9.76 -11.37 13.12
C GLY A 82 -9.07 -11.06 11.78
N ALA A 83 -9.74 -10.33 10.88
CA ALA A 83 -9.23 -9.98 9.57
C ALA A 83 -8.04 -9.02 9.63
N LEU A 84 -7.13 -9.17 8.67
CA LEU A 84 -6.07 -8.20 8.39
C LEU A 84 -6.62 -7.12 7.47
N THR A 85 -6.69 -5.89 7.95
CA THR A 85 -7.13 -4.72 7.17
C THR A 85 -5.90 -4.01 6.63
N LEU A 86 -5.80 -3.84 5.32
CA LEU A 86 -4.74 -3.07 4.66
C LEU A 86 -5.32 -1.77 4.11
N ILE A 87 -4.73 -0.64 4.49
CA ILE A 87 -5.13 0.70 4.03
C ILE A 87 -3.98 1.33 3.27
N THR A 88 -4.27 1.80 2.06
CA THR A 88 -3.32 2.51 1.20
C THR A 88 -3.94 3.79 0.69
N LEU A 89 -3.55 4.90 1.30
CA LEU A 89 -3.98 6.27 1.00
C LEU A 89 -2.77 7.22 1.15
N GLY A 90 -2.91 8.48 0.71
CA GLY A 90 -1.89 9.52 0.88
C GLY A 90 -1.13 9.86 -0.41
N GLY A 91 -0.75 8.85 -1.21
CA GLY A 91 0.02 9.10 -2.44
C GLY A 91 -0.70 10.01 -3.44
N ASN A 92 -2.00 9.79 -3.65
CA ASN A 92 -2.82 10.63 -4.53
C ASN A 92 -3.06 12.03 -3.95
N ASP A 93 -3.03 12.21 -2.63
CA ASP A 93 -3.18 13.54 -2.02
C ASP A 93 -1.98 14.44 -2.36
N PHE A 94 -0.83 13.85 -2.71
CA PHE A 94 0.30 14.59 -3.26
C PHE A 94 0.21 14.69 -4.79
N VAL A 95 0.31 13.56 -5.51
CA VAL A 95 0.41 13.53 -6.98
C VAL A 95 -0.85 14.10 -7.64
N ASN A 96 -2.02 13.69 -7.16
CA ASN A 96 -3.31 13.96 -7.80
C ASN A 96 -4.10 15.09 -7.12
N ASN A 97 -3.45 15.87 -6.26
CA ASN A 97 -4.05 17.06 -5.62
C ASN A 97 -3.00 18.18 -5.43
N TYR A 98 -2.04 18.02 -4.52
CA TYR A 98 -1.06 19.07 -4.19
C TYR A 98 -0.12 19.43 -5.35
N TYR A 99 0.45 18.44 -6.03
CA TYR A 99 1.40 18.59 -7.13
C TYR A 99 0.77 18.39 -8.52
N LEU A 100 -0.55 18.25 -8.61
CA LEU A 100 -1.25 17.92 -9.86
C LEU A 100 -0.92 18.86 -11.02
N VAL A 101 -0.79 20.15 -10.72
CA VAL A 101 -0.35 21.18 -11.66
C VAL A 101 0.52 22.21 -10.92
N PRO A 102 1.40 22.94 -11.62
CA PRO A 102 2.07 24.09 -11.04
C PRO A 102 1.05 25.04 -10.39
N TYR A 103 1.29 25.40 -9.12
CA TYR A 103 0.38 26.25 -8.34
C TYR A 103 -1.07 25.72 -8.27
N SER A 104 -1.22 24.43 -8.01
CA SER A 104 -2.52 23.81 -7.74
C SER A 104 -3.32 24.60 -6.70
N ALA A 105 -4.66 24.47 -6.72
CA ALA A 105 -5.49 25.12 -5.71
C ALA A 105 -5.01 24.77 -4.28
N ARG A 106 -4.59 23.51 -4.09
CA ARG A 106 -4.14 23.01 -2.80
C ARG A 106 -2.78 23.55 -2.37
N SER A 107 -1.82 23.66 -3.29
CA SER A 107 -0.50 24.23 -2.99
C SER A 107 -0.52 25.75 -2.78
N ARG A 108 -1.57 26.43 -3.24
CA ARG A 108 -1.82 27.85 -2.96
C ARG A 108 -2.50 28.09 -1.62
N GLU A 109 -3.25 27.11 -1.13
CA GLU A 109 -3.96 27.17 0.14
C GLU A 109 -3.05 26.81 1.32
N PHE A 110 -2.17 25.82 1.15
CA PHE A 110 -1.30 25.33 2.21
C PHE A 110 0.17 25.30 1.79
N SER A 111 1.04 25.66 2.73
CA SER A 111 2.44 25.24 2.68
C SER A 111 2.54 23.72 2.80
N LEU A 112 3.59 23.10 2.28
CA LEU A 112 3.76 21.63 2.36
C LEU A 112 3.70 21.10 3.80
N PRO A 113 4.38 21.71 4.81
CA PRO A 113 4.26 21.28 6.20
C PRO A 113 2.84 21.36 6.76
N ASP A 114 2.10 22.43 6.44
CA ASP A 114 0.73 22.58 6.95
C ASP A 114 -0.25 21.65 6.25
N TYR A 115 -0.02 21.37 4.96
CA TYR A 115 -0.76 20.38 4.21
C TYR A 115 -0.58 18.96 4.78
N ILE A 116 0.65 18.58 5.12
CA ILE A 116 0.94 17.28 5.75
C ILE A 116 0.19 17.13 7.09
N LYS A 117 0.22 18.18 7.93
CA LYS A 117 -0.55 18.18 9.19
C LYS A 117 -2.05 18.02 8.93
N TYR A 118 -2.59 18.75 7.95
CA TYR A 118 -3.99 18.68 7.58
C TYR A 118 -4.39 17.26 7.13
N ILE A 119 -3.67 16.68 6.17
CA ILE A 119 -3.93 15.32 5.70
C ILE A 119 -3.86 14.30 6.83
N LEU A 120 -2.85 14.37 7.69
CA LEU A 120 -2.70 13.42 8.80
C LEU A 120 -3.84 13.55 9.83
N SER A 121 -4.35 14.75 10.04
CA SER A 121 -5.51 14.97 10.91
C SER A 121 -6.77 14.30 10.38
N GLU A 122 -7.02 14.39 9.06
CA GLU A 122 -8.11 13.70 8.37
C GLU A 122 -7.88 12.17 8.35
N TYR A 123 -6.63 11.74 8.15
CA TYR A 123 -6.31 10.31 8.12
C TYR A 123 -6.56 9.65 9.48
N LYS A 124 -6.21 10.33 10.58
CA LYS A 124 -6.49 9.85 11.94
C LYS A 124 -7.99 9.62 12.15
N GLN A 125 -8.86 10.46 11.58
CA GLN A 125 -10.31 10.26 11.64
C GLN A 125 -10.77 9.03 10.85
N VAL A 126 -10.24 8.82 9.64
CA VAL A 126 -10.52 7.61 8.83
C VAL A 126 -10.12 6.34 9.60
N LEU A 127 -8.93 6.32 10.18
CA LEU A 127 -8.41 5.18 10.94
C LEU A 127 -9.24 4.91 12.21
N ARG A 128 -9.64 5.96 12.94
CA ARG A 128 -10.58 5.85 14.06
C ARG A 128 -11.91 5.24 13.63
N ARG A 129 -12.45 5.62 12.47
CA ARG A 129 -13.71 5.04 11.96
C ARG A 129 -13.55 3.56 11.61
N ILE A 130 -12.46 3.18 10.95
CA ILE A 130 -12.15 1.76 10.63
C ILE A 130 -12.08 0.93 11.92
N HIS A 131 -11.37 1.45 12.93
CA HIS A 131 -11.31 0.84 14.25
C HIS A 131 -12.69 0.72 14.90
N GLY A 132 -13.48 1.81 14.90
CA GLY A 132 -14.84 1.83 15.45
C GLY A 132 -15.79 0.84 14.77
N LEU A 133 -15.56 0.52 13.49
CA LEU A 133 -16.35 -0.48 12.76
C LEU A 133 -16.01 -1.92 13.16
N GLY A 134 -14.89 -2.16 13.83
CA GLY A 134 -14.52 -3.47 14.41
C GLY A 134 -13.19 -4.02 13.94
N ALA A 135 -12.48 -3.35 13.03
CA ALA A 135 -11.16 -3.79 12.59
C ALA A 135 -10.16 -3.70 13.74
N ARG A 136 -9.27 -4.70 13.87
CA ARG A 136 -8.28 -4.75 14.97
C ARG A 136 -6.84 -4.91 14.49
N ARG A 137 -6.60 -5.49 13.31
CA ARG A 137 -5.25 -5.69 12.77
C ARG A 137 -5.13 -4.85 11.51
N ILE A 138 -4.53 -3.66 11.63
CA ILE A 138 -4.61 -2.63 10.59
C ILE A 138 -3.20 -2.29 10.11
N LEU A 139 -2.88 -2.67 8.88
CA LEU A 139 -1.67 -2.26 8.18
C LEU A 139 -1.94 -0.93 7.47
N VAL A 140 -1.12 0.07 7.75
CA VAL A 140 -1.21 1.39 7.18
C VAL A 140 0.04 1.66 6.36
N THR A 141 -0.09 1.75 5.04
CA THR A 141 1.06 2.03 4.18
C THR A 141 1.43 3.51 4.23
N GLY A 142 2.72 3.79 4.36
CA GLY A 142 3.24 5.12 4.03
C GLY A 142 3.15 5.41 2.53
N VAL A 143 3.63 6.58 2.15
CA VAL A 143 3.76 6.98 0.75
C VAL A 143 5.14 6.59 0.23
N GLY A 144 5.17 6.00 -0.96
CA GLY A 144 6.42 5.66 -1.65
C GLY A 144 7.19 6.88 -2.16
N PRO A 145 8.27 6.67 -2.92
CA PRO A 145 9.01 7.72 -3.62
C PRO A 145 8.16 8.46 -4.66
N ILE A 146 7.50 9.55 -4.24
CA ILE A 146 6.62 10.32 -5.12
C ILE A 146 7.38 10.85 -6.34
N GLY A 147 8.58 11.41 -6.13
CA GLY A 147 9.40 11.94 -7.22
C GLY A 147 9.91 10.87 -8.20
N CYS A 148 9.81 9.59 -7.87
CA CYS A 148 10.20 8.48 -8.75
C CYS A 148 9.01 7.84 -9.48
N VAL A 149 7.78 8.31 -9.27
CA VAL A 149 6.61 7.81 -10.00
C VAL A 149 6.81 8.11 -11.49
N PRO A 150 6.58 7.15 -12.42
CA PRO A 150 6.87 7.39 -13.84
C PRO A 150 6.18 8.60 -14.45
N ALA A 151 4.98 8.94 -13.99
CA ALA A 151 4.26 10.14 -14.45
C ALA A 151 5.02 11.41 -14.08
N GLU A 152 5.55 11.45 -12.85
CA GLU A 152 6.39 12.55 -12.36
C GLU A 152 7.74 12.57 -13.07
N LEU A 153 8.36 11.40 -13.31
CA LEU A 153 9.58 11.32 -14.12
C LEU A 153 9.38 11.89 -15.54
N ALA A 154 8.23 11.61 -16.16
CA ALA A 154 7.92 12.13 -17.49
C ALA A 154 7.81 13.66 -17.53
N MET A 155 7.32 14.27 -16.45
CA MET A 155 7.12 15.71 -16.34
C MET A 155 8.36 16.47 -15.83
N HIS A 156 9.07 15.89 -14.87
CA HIS A 156 10.09 16.58 -14.09
C HIS A 156 11.53 16.11 -14.36
N SER A 157 11.71 14.92 -14.93
CA SER A 157 13.03 14.33 -15.12
C SER A 157 13.49 14.41 -16.57
N LEU A 158 14.79 14.64 -16.81
CA LEU A 158 15.42 14.54 -18.13
C LEU A 158 16.22 13.24 -18.30
N ASP A 159 16.87 12.79 -17.23
CA ASP A 159 17.78 11.65 -17.17
C ASP A 159 17.20 10.43 -16.41
N GLY A 160 15.95 10.54 -15.95
CA GLY A 160 15.30 9.52 -15.13
C GLY A 160 15.75 9.54 -13.67
N SER A 161 16.30 10.65 -13.17
CA SER A 161 16.41 10.94 -11.74
C SER A 161 15.05 11.31 -11.15
N CYS A 162 14.83 10.95 -9.89
CA CYS A 162 13.62 11.34 -9.17
C CYS A 162 13.60 12.83 -8.86
N ASP A 163 12.42 13.45 -8.86
CA ASP A 163 12.26 14.86 -8.53
C ASP A 163 12.51 15.12 -7.03
N PRO A 164 13.48 15.96 -6.64
CA PRO A 164 13.84 16.18 -5.24
C PRO A 164 12.80 16.98 -4.44
N GLU A 165 11.96 17.78 -5.08
CA GLU A 165 10.88 18.52 -4.40
C GLU A 165 9.73 17.59 -4.01
N LEU A 166 9.27 16.75 -4.95
CA LEU A 166 8.24 15.75 -4.68
C LEU A 166 8.73 14.70 -3.68
N GLN A 167 10.02 14.39 -3.74
CA GLN A 167 10.67 13.46 -2.82
C GLN A 167 10.60 13.95 -1.37
N ARG A 168 10.86 15.25 -1.12
CA ARG A 168 10.74 15.88 0.21
C ARG A 168 9.37 15.70 0.85
N ALA A 169 8.29 15.67 0.06
CA ALA A 169 6.94 15.46 0.59
C ALA A 169 6.78 14.09 1.25
N SER A 170 7.24 13.01 0.58
CA SER A 170 7.18 11.65 1.13
C SER A 170 8.09 11.47 2.36
N GLU A 171 9.26 12.11 2.37
CA GLU A 171 10.22 12.06 3.47
C GLU A 171 9.72 12.78 4.72
N ALA A 172 9.01 13.90 4.54
CA ALA A 172 8.39 14.62 5.65
C ALA A 172 7.12 13.92 6.15
N TYR A 173 6.33 13.32 5.26
CA TYR A 173 5.04 12.71 5.60
C TYR A 173 5.18 11.41 6.40
N ASN A 174 6.02 10.47 5.95
CA ASN A 174 6.06 9.11 6.52
C ASN A 174 6.39 9.07 8.02
N PRO A 175 7.41 9.78 8.54
CA PRO A 175 7.71 9.77 9.97
C PRO A 175 6.58 10.38 10.81
N GLN A 176 5.90 11.40 10.30
CA GLN A 176 4.76 12.02 10.99
C GLN A 176 3.53 11.11 10.98
N MET A 177 3.32 10.35 9.90
CA MET A 177 2.30 9.31 9.85
C MET A 177 2.58 8.24 10.92
N GLU A 178 3.81 7.75 11.01
CA GLU A 178 4.20 6.77 12.03
C GLU A 178 3.98 7.30 13.46
N ALA A 179 4.34 8.56 13.72
CA ALA A 179 4.06 9.21 14.99
C ALA A 179 2.55 9.27 15.30
N MET A 180 1.73 9.66 14.32
CA MET A 180 0.26 9.69 14.46
C MET A 180 -0.32 8.30 14.74
N LEU A 181 0.22 7.24 14.13
CA LEU A 181 -0.20 5.86 14.41
C LEU A 181 0.18 5.42 15.83
N ASN A 182 1.35 5.83 16.33
CA ASN A 182 1.77 5.55 17.70
C ASN A 182 0.85 6.24 18.72
N GLU A 183 0.49 7.51 18.48
CA GLU A 183 -0.52 8.20 19.28
C GLU A 183 -1.86 7.46 19.25
N LEU A 184 -2.32 7.07 18.06
CA LEU A 184 -3.59 6.37 17.90
C LEU A 184 -3.58 5.01 18.61
N ASN A 185 -2.48 4.26 18.54
CA ASN A 185 -2.29 3.00 19.28
C ASN A 185 -2.36 3.23 20.80
N ALA A 186 -1.76 4.30 21.32
CA ALA A 186 -1.83 4.63 22.74
C ALA A 186 -3.26 5.00 23.17
N GLU A 187 -3.98 5.77 22.35
CA GLU A 187 -5.37 6.16 22.58
C GLU A 187 -6.30 4.92 22.64
N VAL A 188 -6.19 4.00 21.67
CA VAL A 188 -7.06 2.81 21.61
C VAL A 188 -6.65 1.71 22.58
N GLY A 189 -5.36 1.61 22.92
CA GLY A 189 -4.82 0.60 23.84
C GLY A 189 -5.14 0.85 25.31
N SER A 190 -5.31 2.11 25.71
CA SER A 190 -5.60 2.50 27.11
C SER A 190 -7.00 2.09 27.60
N GLY A 191 -7.87 1.57 26.72
CA GLY A 191 -9.27 1.22 27.01
C GLY A 191 -9.53 -0.21 27.49
N GLY A 192 -8.51 -1.02 27.80
CA GLY A 192 -8.67 -2.31 28.50
C GLY A 192 -9.32 -3.47 27.73
N GLY A 193 -9.51 -3.39 26.40
CA GLY A 193 -10.10 -4.48 25.61
C GLY A 193 -9.48 -4.63 24.23
N ASN A 194 -8.86 -5.79 23.96
CA ASN A 194 -8.43 -6.29 22.64
C ASN A 194 -8.03 -5.19 21.64
N GLY A 195 -7.03 -4.39 22.02
CA GLY A 195 -6.64 -3.16 21.34
C GLY A 195 -6.28 -3.40 19.89
N ALA A 196 -6.84 -2.59 18.99
CA ALA A 196 -6.37 -2.61 17.62
C ALA A 196 -4.90 -2.20 17.56
N VAL A 197 -4.17 -2.88 16.68
CA VAL A 197 -2.78 -2.58 16.39
C VAL A 197 -2.74 -1.98 15.00
N PHE A 198 -2.47 -0.68 14.95
CA PHE A 198 -2.05 -0.01 13.73
C PHE A 198 -0.56 -0.24 13.53
N VAL A 199 -0.18 -0.80 12.38
CA VAL A 199 1.22 -1.06 12.02
C VAL A 199 1.54 -0.28 10.76
N ALA A 200 2.56 0.57 10.83
CA ALA A 200 3.08 1.24 9.65
C ALA A 200 3.80 0.23 8.74
N VAL A 201 3.49 0.27 7.45
CA VAL A 201 4.24 -0.45 6.42
C VAL A 201 5.19 0.54 5.77
N ASN A 202 6.49 0.25 5.85
CA ASN A 202 7.54 1.06 5.24
C ASN A 202 7.58 0.82 3.73
N THR A 203 6.59 1.37 3.03
CA THR A 203 6.50 1.32 1.58
C THR A 203 7.66 2.04 0.93
N ARG A 204 8.18 3.12 1.52
CA ARG A 204 9.36 3.83 1.01
C ARG A 204 10.53 2.88 0.75
N ARG A 205 10.98 2.17 1.78
CA ARG A 205 12.09 1.22 1.67
C ARG A 205 11.78 0.11 0.66
N MET A 206 10.56 -0.43 0.68
CA MET A 206 10.15 -1.45 -0.28
C MET A 206 10.30 -0.97 -1.73
N HIS A 207 9.96 0.30 -2.00
CA HIS A 207 10.12 0.88 -3.33
C HIS A 207 11.57 1.20 -3.67
N ASP A 208 12.32 1.77 -2.73
CA ASP A 208 13.74 2.06 -2.92
C ASP A 208 14.53 0.79 -3.27
N ASP A 209 14.23 -0.33 -2.62
CA ASP A 209 14.90 -1.61 -2.86
C ASP A 209 14.72 -2.09 -4.32
N PHE A 210 13.49 -2.09 -4.85
CA PHE A 210 13.25 -2.53 -6.24
C PHE A 210 13.59 -1.46 -7.29
N ILE A 211 13.63 -0.17 -6.92
CA ILE A 211 14.11 0.90 -7.80
C ILE A 211 15.63 0.81 -7.96
N ALA A 212 16.34 0.50 -6.88
CA ALA A 212 17.79 0.38 -6.86
C ALA A 212 18.28 -0.89 -7.60
N ASP A 213 17.61 -2.03 -7.40
CA ASP A 213 17.95 -3.28 -8.09
C ASP A 213 16.70 -4.01 -8.61
N PRO A 214 16.07 -3.54 -9.70
CA PRO A 214 14.86 -4.17 -10.24
C PRO A 214 15.05 -5.65 -10.58
N LYS A 215 16.25 -6.05 -10.98
CA LYS A 215 16.55 -7.43 -11.40
C LYS A 215 16.52 -8.40 -10.23
N ALA A 216 16.97 -7.99 -9.03
CA ALA A 216 16.84 -8.80 -7.82
C ALA A 216 15.39 -9.13 -7.47
N TYR A 217 14.43 -8.32 -7.93
CA TYR A 217 13.00 -8.51 -7.71
C TYR A 217 12.25 -9.01 -8.96
N GLY A 218 12.98 -9.43 -10.01
CA GLY A 218 12.39 -9.99 -11.23
C GLY A 218 11.83 -8.96 -12.23
N PHE A 219 12.12 -7.67 -12.03
CA PHE A 219 11.75 -6.60 -12.95
C PHE A 219 12.86 -6.32 -13.97
N VAL A 220 12.46 -5.92 -15.18
CA VAL A 220 13.41 -5.47 -16.22
C VAL A 220 13.83 -4.03 -15.95
N THR A 221 12.87 -3.20 -15.53
CA THR A 221 13.06 -1.77 -15.24
C THR A 221 12.09 -1.31 -14.16
N ALA A 222 12.50 -0.32 -13.38
CA ALA A 222 11.66 0.37 -12.40
C ALA A 222 11.26 1.79 -12.81
N LYS A 223 11.70 2.25 -13.99
CA LYS A 223 11.55 3.64 -14.45
C LYS A 223 10.45 3.83 -15.48
N GLU A 224 9.97 2.77 -16.09
CA GLU A 224 9.01 2.81 -17.20
C GLU A 224 7.71 2.12 -16.81
N ALA A 225 6.58 2.72 -17.15
CA ALA A 225 5.29 2.09 -16.95
C ALA A 225 5.12 0.87 -17.89
N CYS A 226 4.43 -0.16 -17.39
CA CYS A 226 4.16 -1.40 -18.14
C CYS A 226 3.36 -1.17 -19.43
N CYS A 227 2.56 -0.12 -19.46
CA CYS A 227 1.79 0.22 -20.64
C CYS A 227 1.55 1.72 -20.75
N GLY A 228 1.56 2.21 -21.99
CA GLY A 228 1.36 3.60 -22.36
C GLY A 228 2.37 4.07 -23.41
N GLN A 229 2.29 5.35 -23.76
CA GLN A 229 3.12 5.97 -24.82
C GLN A 229 3.92 7.14 -24.24
N GLY A 230 4.83 7.72 -25.02
CA GLY A 230 5.60 8.90 -24.58
C GLY A 230 6.71 8.59 -23.58
N ARG A 231 7.26 9.63 -22.94
CA ARG A 231 8.40 9.50 -22.00
C ARG A 231 8.00 8.63 -20.81
N PHE A 232 8.84 7.65 -20.47
CA PHE A 232 8.59 6.66 -19.43
C PHE A 232 7.25 5.89 -19.57
N SER A 233 6.69 5.86 -20.78
CA SER A 233 5.48 5.12 -21.16
C SER A 233 4.19 5.55 -20.42
N THR A 234 4.03 6.83 -20.06
CA THR A 234 2.90 7.28 -19.22
C THR A 234 1.77 8.03 -19.92
N ALA A 235 1.93 8.44 -21.19
CA ALA A 235 1.04 9.38 -21.87
C ALA A 235 -0.31 8.79 -22.36
N SER A 236 -0.60 7.50 -22.14
CA SER A 236 -1.84 6.87 -22.65
C SER A 236 -2.15 5.52 -21.97
N ALA A 237 -2.92 5.53 -20.89
CA ALA A 237 -3.44 4.29 -20.27
C ALA A 237 -4.59 3.63 -21.07
N SER A 238 -5.03 4.25 -22.17
CA SER A 238 -6.15 3.80 -23.01
C SER A 238 -5.73 3.05 -24.27
N ALA A 239 -4.44 2.72 -24.43
CA ALA A 239 -3.99 1.91 -25.54
C ALA A 239 -4.58 0.47 -25.44
N PRO A 240 -5.13 -0.11 -26.51
CA PRO A 240 -5.75 -1.46 -26.51
C PRO A 240 -4.77 -2.60 -26.18
N TRP A 241 -3.50 -2.28 -25.96
CA TRP A 241 -2.40 -3.19 -25.63
C TRP A 241 -2.00 -3.12 -24.16
N CYS A 242 -2.64 -2.26 -23.35
CA CYS A 242 -2.64 -2.41 -21.90
C CYS A 242 -3.56 -3.60 -21.57
N PRO A 243 -3.05 -4.80 -21.22
CA PRO A 243 -3.89 -5.70 -20.43
C PRO A 243 -4.32 -4.88 -19.22
N ALA A 244 -5.63 -4.83 -18.95
CA ALA A 244 -6.18 -4.11 -17.81
C ALA A 244 -5.25 -4.38 -16.63
N CYS A 245 -4.50 -3.36 -16.20
CA CYS A 245 -3.54 -3.54 -15.13
C CYS A 245 -4.33 -4.22 -14.02
N ALA A 246 -3.93 -5.44 -13.65
CA ALA A 246 -4.33 -5.97 -12.37
C ALA A 246 -4.07 -4.84 -11.34
N PRO A 247 -4.84 -4.70 -10.25
CA PRO A 247 -4.68 -3.61 -9.28
C PRO A 247 -3.37 -3.68 -8.48
N THR A 248 -2.32 -4.25 -9.07
CA THR A 248 -0.92 -4.02 -8.81
C THR A 248 -0.58 -2.60 -9.21
N ALA A 249 -0.62 -1.71 -8.23
CA ALA A 249 0.02 -0.41 -8.25
C ALA A 249 1.56 -0.58 -8.29
N THR A 250 2.08 -1.21 -9.33
CA THR A 250 3.51 -1.31 -9.60
C THR A 250 3.76 -0.78 -10.99
N SER A 251 4.45 0.35 -11.02
CA SER A 251 5.00 1.04 -12.17
C SER A 251 6.14 0.27 -12.86
N THR A 252 6.20 -1.06 -12.72
CA THR A 252 7.36 -1.87 -13.12
C THR A 252 6.95 -2.96 -14.11
N CYS A 253 7.69 -3.07 -15.22
CA CYS A 253 7.50 -4.11 -16.23
C CYS A 253 8.19 -5.40 -15.74
N SER A 254 7.42 -6.47 -15.51
CA SER A 254 8.00 -7.81 -15.29
C SER A 254 8.37 -8.45 -16.63
N GLY A 255 9.51 -9.14 -16.67
CA GLY A 255 9.87 -9.99 -17.82
C GLY A 255 9.01 -11.26 -17.83
N THR A 256 8.86 -11.90 -19.00
CA THR A 256 8.25 -13.23 -19.13
C THR A 256 8.92 -14.22 -18.18
N PRO A 257 8.16 -15.15 -17.55
CA PRO A 257 8.71 -16.05 -16.55
C PRO A 257 9.70 -17.02 -17.21
N SER A 258 10.99 -16.76 -17.00
CA SER A 258 11.99 -17.82 -17.07
C SER A 258 11.98 -18.55 -15.73
N THR A 259 11.99 -19.87 -15.79
CA THR A 259 11.91 -20.81 -14.66
C THR A 259 12.70 -20.35 -13.43
N PRO A 260 12.15 -20.47 -12.21
CA PRO A 260 12.84 -20.04 -11.01
C PRO A 260 14.10 -20.88 -10.82
N ARG A 261 15.29 -20.25 -10.98
CA ARG A 261 16.52 -20.81 -10.42
C ARG A 261 16.43 -20.69 -8.91
N SER A 262 16.59 -21.83 -8.26
CA SER A 262 16.68 -22.00 -6.81
C SER A 262 17.59 -20.92 -6.21
N ALA A 263 17.11 -20.22 -5.18
CA ALA A 263 17.93 -19.33 -4.39
C ALA A 263 19.15 -20.10 -3.84
N PRO A 264 20.36 -19.52 -3.83
CA PRO A 264 21.49 -20.16 -3.18
C PRO A 264 21.19 -20.28 -1.69
N THR A 265 21.16 -21.52 -1.21
CA THR A 265 21.08 -21.85 0.20
C THR A 265 22.24 -21.19 0.94
N ALA A 266 21.91 -20.39 1.95
CA ALA A 266 22.90 -19.90 2.91
C ALA A 266 23.64 -21.10 3.50
N SER A 267 24.95 -21.12 3.28
CA SER A 267 25.89 -22.13 3.73
C SER A 267 25.78 -22.37 5.24
N SER A 268 25.65 -23.65 5.63
CA SER A 268 25.76 -24.11 7.01
C SER A 268 27.12 -23.73 7.63
N PRO A 269 27.17 -23.48 8.95
CA PRO A 269 28.42 -23.17 9.63
C PRO A 269 29.35 -24.39 9.63
N ARG A 270 30.60 -24.12 9.25
CA ARG A 270 31.72 -25.03 9.14
C ARG A 270 31.95 -25.75 10.49
N THR A 271 31.78 -27.07 10.51
CA THR A 271 32.16 -27.94 11.62
C THR A 271 33.69 -27.94 11.77
N THR A 272 34.18 -27.50 12.92
CA THR A 272 35.57 -27.68 13.34
C THR A 272 35.75 -29.13 13.80
N SER A 273 36.59 -29.89 13.11
CA SER A 273 37.08 -31.20 13.60
C SER A 273 38.26 -30.97 14.57
N PRO A 274 38.37 -31.75 15.67
CA PRO A 274 39.44 -31.59 16.65
C PRO A 274 40.75 -32.25 16.19
N ALA A 275 41.88 -31.64 16.59
CA ALA A 275 43.24 -32.13 16.36
C ALA A 275 43.53 -33.45 17.12
N PRO A 276 44.47 -34.29 16.65
CA PRO A 276 44.70 -35.62 17.20
C PRO A 276 45.53 -35.61 18.50
N ARG A 277 45.19 -36.55 19.41
CA ARG A 277 45.98 -36.89 20.59
C ARG A 277 47.26 -37.62 20.20
N THR A 278 48.39 -37.19 20.72
CA THR A 278 49.66 -37.92 20.74
C THR A 278 49.77 -38.73 22.04
N THR A 279 50.19 -39.99 21.94
CA THR A 279 50.66 -40.82 23.06
C THR A 279 52.02 -41.42 22.71
N SER A 280 52.87 -41.46 23.75
CA SER A 280 54.30 -41.81 23.94
C SER A 280 54.73 -43.21 23.42
N PRO A 281 56.02 -43.68 23.49
CA PRO A 281 56.91 -43.79 24.69
C PRO A 281 58.44 -43.72 24.35
N PRO A 282 59.41 -44.20 25.17
CA PRO A 282 59.47 -44.39 26.64
C PRO A 282 60.29 -43.31 27.38
#